data_AF-A0A849QUZ0-F1
#
_entry.id   AF-A0A849QUZ0-F1
#
_cell.length_a   1.000
_cell.length_b   1.000
_cell.length_c   1.000
_cell.angle_alpha   90.00
_cell.angle_beta   90.00
_cell.angle_gamma   90.00
#
_symmetry.space_group_name_H-M   'P 1'
#
loop_
_entity.id
_entity.type
_entity.pdbx_description
1 polymer ?
#
loop_
_entity_poly.entity_id
_entity_poly.type
_entity_poly.pdbx_seq_one_letter_code
_entity_poly.pdbx_strand_id
1 'polypeptide(L)'
;ERAEGHSIEDLEFANELNGLFDEYNVTMLFCSHIHAYYNGTWNKTPYIITGGAGAELVGNDPNHDFFHYIKVNVLEDGIKYEVVKLKSSEFEIMARWTYTVWLYIYAFFDINGIYLIIALSWICLGYYIIFISKKWLIWNVRKKK
;
A
#
# COMPACT_ATOMS: atom_id res chain seq x y z
N GLU A 1 25.27 14.07 -6.85
CA GLU A 1 24.33 14.95 -6.12
C GLU A 1 23.90 14.24 -4.85
N ARG A 2 23.67 14.95 -3.74
CA ARG A 2 23.00 14.35 -2.56
C ARG A 2 21.51 14.37 -2.86
N ALA A 3 20.92 13.20 -3.10
CA ALA A 3 19.47 13.09 -3.18
C ALA A 3 18.90 13.45 -1.81
N GLU A 4 18.03 14.46 -1.76
CA GLU A 4 17.22 14.73 -0.56
C GLU A 4 16.36 13.51 -0.29
N GLY A 5 16.48 12.93 0.90
CA GLY A 5 15.66 11.80 1.29
C GLY A 5 14.22 12.25 1.54
N HIS A 6 13.23 11.59 0.94
CA HIS A 6 11.80 11.88 1.14
C HIS A 6 11.26 11.60 2.56
N SER A 7 12.13 11.27 3.52
CA SER A 7 11.74 10.89 4.88
C SER A 7 12.15 11.93 5.91
N ILE A 8 13.47 12.11 6.11
CA ILE A 8 14.04 13.10 7.03
C ILE A 8 14.79 14.13 6.17
N GLU A 9 14.21 15.31 6.03
CA GLU A 9 14.79 16.41 5.23
C GLU A 9 15.98 17.07 5.93
N ASP A 10 15.97 17.12 7.27
CA ASP A 10 17.09 17.63 8.06
C ASP A 10 18.23 16.60 8.11
N LEU A 11 19.24 16.82 7.27
CA LEU A 11 20.42 15.97 7.19
C LEU A 11 21.29 16.02 8.45
N GLU A 12 21.28 17.10 9.21
CA GLU A 12 22.05 17.20 10.45
C GLU A 12 21.43 16.27 11.49
N PHE A 13 20.11 16.36 11.68
CA PHE A 13 19.35 15.46 12.53
C PHE A 13 19.47 13.98 12.08
N ALA A 14 19.39 13.70 10.78
CA ALA A 14 19.56 12.34 10.27
C ALA A 14 20.95 11.76 10.60
N ASN A 15 22.00 12.58 10.54
CA ASN A 15 23.34 12.16 10.89
C ASN A 15 23.53 11.98 12.41
N GLU A 16 22.93 12.85 13.23
CA GLU A 16 22.91 12.70 14.69
C GLU A 16 22.22 11.40 15.09
N LEU A 17 21.06 11.11 14.51
CA LEU A 17 20.32 9.87 14.75
C LEU A 17 21.13 8.63 14.36
N ASN A 18 21.81 8.65 13.21
CA ASN A 18 22.72 7.57 12.82
C ASN A 18 23.91 7.42 13.78
N GLY A 19 24.41 8.54 14.31
CA GLY A 19 25.45 8.54 15.35
C GLY A 19 24.99 7.85 16.63
N LEU A 20 23.75 8.08 17.05
CA LEU A 20 23.16 7.39 18.19
C LEU A 20 23.06 5.87 17.96
N PHE A 21 22.67 5.43 16.76
CA PHE A 21 22.63 3.99 16.46
C PHE A 21 24.00 3.33 16.61
N ASP A 22 25.05 4.00 16.14
CA ASP A 22 26.43 3.54 16.28
C ASP A 22 26.90 3.59 17.75
N GLU A 23 26.59 4.65 18.50
CA GLU A 23 26.97 4.82 19.91
C GLU A 23 26.39 3.71 20.81
N TYR A 24 25.11 3.39 20.60
CA TYR A 24 24.39 2.39 21.38
C TYR A 24 24.51 0.96 20.82
N ASN A 25 25.35 0.76 19.80
CA ASN A 25 25.61 -0.54 19.17
C ASN A 25 24.32 -1.24 18.72
N VAL A 26 23.44 -0.51 18.03
CA VAL A 26 22.21 -1.07 17.46
C VAL A 26 22.56 -2.24 16.53
N THR A 27 21.92 -3.39 16.75
CA THR A 27 22.31 -4.64 16.07
C THR A 27 21.75 -4.76 14.66
N MET A 28 20.63 -4.09 14.37
CA MET A 28 19.97 -4.06 13.06
C MET A 28 18.90 -2.98 13.02
N LEU A 29 18.86 -2.21 11.94
CA LEU A 29 17.74 -1.32 11.62
C LEU A 29 16.79 -2.02 10.64
N PHE A 30 15.51 -2.07 10.98
CA PHE A 30 14.46 -2.50 10.05
C PHE A 30 13.71 -1.29 9.53
N CYS A 31 13.84 -1.03 8.24
CA CYS A 31 13.26 0.10 7.54
C CYS A 31 12.21 -0.37 6.53
N SER A 32 11.39 0.56 6.05
CA SER A 32 10.40 0.33 5.00
C SER A 32 10.39 1.52 4.05
N HIS A 33 9.22 1.95 3.58
CA HIS A 33 8.99 3.04 2.62
C HIS A 33 9.39 2.70 1.18
N ILE A 34 10.59 2.14 0.94
CA ILE A 34 10.91 1.57 -0.37
C ILE A 34 10.26 0.20 -0.45
N HIS A 35 9.31 0.03 -1.37
CA HIS A 35 8.55 -1.22 -1.57
C HIS A 35 9.40 -2.32 -2.24
N ALA A 36 10.52 -2.67 -1.64
CA ALA A 36 11.49 -3.65 -2.12
C ALA A 36 12.32 -4.17 -0.94
N TYR A 37 13.17 -5.16 -1.23
CA TYR A 37 14.18 -5.67 -0.30
C TYR A 37 15.51 -4.98 -0.54
N TYR A 38 16.09 -4.35 0.48
CA TYR A 38 17.49 -3.94 0.48
C TYR A 38 18.15 -4.33 1.79
N ASN A 39 19.45 -4.57 1.77
CA ASN A 39 20.26 -4.65 2.98
C ASN A 39 21.58 -3.90 2.77
N GLY A 40 22.23 -3.57 3.87
CA GLY A 40 23.51 -2.88 3.84
C GLY A 40 23.94 -2.45 5.23
N THR A 41 24.88 -1.52 5.27
CA THR A 41 25.35 -0.90 6.50
C THR A 41 25.30 0.61 6.35
N TRP A 42 24.65 1.27 7.30
CA TRP A 42 24.69 2.72 7.42
C TRP A 42 25.69 3.08 8.50
N ASN A 43 26.81 3.68 8.11
CA ASN A 43 28.00 3.82 8.96
C ASN A 43 28.46 2.48 9.56
N LYS A 44 28.24 2.25 10.86
CA LYS A 44 28.58 0.98 11.53
C LYS A 44 27.37 0.09 11.78
N THR A 45 26.16 0.64 11.65
CA THR A 45 24.91 -0.05 11.97
C THR A 45 24.33 -0.74 10.72
N PRO A 46 24.12 -2.07 10.73
CA PRO A 46 23.51 -2.75 9.60
C PRO A 46 22.01 -2.43 9.49
N TYR A 47 21.48 -2.45 8.26
CA TYR A 47 20.07 -2.22 7.99
C TYR A 47 19.48 -3.23 7.01
N ILE A 48 18.16 -3.44 7.12
CA ILE A 48 17.32 -4.13 6.15
C ILE A 48 16.12 -3.24 5.84
N ILE A 49 15.88 -2.96 4.56
CA ILE A 49 14.62 -2.40 4.07
C ILE A 49 13.72 -3.58 3.66
N THR A 50 12.53 -3.65 4.25
CA THR A 50 11.56 -4.74 4.05
C THR A 50 10.17 -4.22 3.67
N GLY A 51 10.07 -3.43 2.59
CA GLY A 51 8.80 -2.86 2.12
C GLY A 51 7.98 -3.78 1.21
N GLY A 52 8.48 -4.97 0.90
CA GLY A 52 7.90 -5.86 -0.11
C GLY A 52 6.77 -6.78 0.37
N ALA A 53 6.13 -6.52 1.52
CA ALA A 53 5.20 -7.46 2.16
C ALA A 53 3.77 -6.91 2.37
N GLY A 54 3.39 -5.81 1.72
CA GLY A 54 2.07 -5.19 1.91
C GLY A 54 1.73 -4.05 0.97
N ALA A 55 2.61 -3.69 0.04
CA ALA A 55 2.37 -2.67 -0.97
C ALA A 55 2.89 -3.14 -2.33
N GLU A 56 2.48 -2.46 -3.39
CA GLU A 56 2.97 -2.74 -4.74
C GLU A 56 4.48 -2.52 -4.84
N LEU A 57 5.23 -3.49 -5.38
CA LEU A 57 6.64 -3.25 -5.71
C LEU A 57 6.68 -2.45 -7.02
N VAL A 58 7.42 -1.35 -7.00
CA VAL A 58 7.46 -0.35 -8.09
C VAL A 58 8.63 -0.61 -9.05
N GLY A 59 9.74 -1.17 -8.55
CA GLY A 59 10.92 -1.46 -9.35
C GLY A 59 10.82 -2.78 -10.14
N ASN A 60 11.87 -3.04 -10.91
CA ASN A 60 12.00 -4.19 -11.82
C ASN A 60 13.29 -5.00 -11.63
N ASP A 61 14.05 -4.75 -10.57
CA ASP A 61 15.25 -5.54 -10.26
C ASP A 61 14.85 -6.82 -9.51
N PRO A 62 15.03 -8.02 -10.10
CA PRO A 62 14.65 -9.27 -9.45
C PRO A 62 15.44 -9.59 -8.17
N ASN A 63 16.54 -8.87 -7.90
CA ASN A 63 17.33 -8.99 -6.68
C ASN A 63 16.85 -8.09 -5.55
N HIS A 64 15.90 -7.18 -5.80
CA HIS A 64 15.37 -6.25 -4.80
C HIS A 64 13.83 -6.20 -4.83
N ASP A 65 13.23 -6.16 -6.00
CA ASP A 65 11.79 -6.01 -6.24
C ASP A 65 11.06 -7.35 -6.24
N PHE A 66 11.07 -8.05 -5.10
CA PHE A 66 10.31 -9.27 -4.88
C PHE A 66 9.52 -9.21 -3.58
N PHE A 67 8.38 -9.92 -3.55
CA PHE A 67 7.58 -10.02 -2.33
C PHE A 67 8.33 -10.89 -1.32
N HIS A 68 8.43 -10.43 -0.08
CA HIS A 68 9.19 -11.13 0.95
C HIS A 68 8.75 -10.77 2.35
N TYR A 69 9.20 -11.55 3.31
CA TYR A 69 9.23 -11.17 4.71
C TYR A 69 10.60 -11.54 5.30
N ILE A 70 10.95 -10.95 6.44
CA ILE A 70 12.18 -11.28 7.16
C ILE A 70 11.84 -12.15 8.36
N LYS A 71 12.46 -13.31 8.47
CA LYS A 71 12.45 -14.12 9.69
C LYS A 71 13.65 -13.73 10.54
N VAL A 72 13.38 -13.21 11.73
CA VAL A 72 14.39 -12.84 12.72
C VAL A 72 14.34 -13.87 13.83
N ASN A 73 15.43 -14.63 14.00
CA ASN A 73 15.59 -15.57 15.11
C ASN A 73 16.58 -14.97 16.09
N VAL A 74 16.11 -14.69 17.30
CA VAL A 74 16.93 -14.17 18.40
C VAL A 74 17.31 -15.35 19.29
N LEU A 75 18.61 -15.64 19.37
CA LEU A 75 19.19 -16.77 20.09
C LEU A 75 20.17 -16.25 21.16
N GLU A 76 20.59 -17.12 22.08
CA GLU A 76 21.56 -16.75 23.12
C GLU A 76 22.96 -16.43 22.53
N ASP A 77 23.32 -17.05 21.41
CA ASP A 77 24.61 -16.90 20.73
C ASP A 77 24.60 -15.85 19.61
N GLY A 78 23.45 -15.24 19.32
CA GLY A 78 23.35 -14.17 18.32
C GLY A 78 21.97 -14.04 17.68
N ILE A 79 21.88 -13.22 16.64
CA ILE A 79 20.64 -12.97 15.89
C ILE A 79 20.85 -13.43 14.44
N LYS A 80 19.93 -14.27 13.95
CA LYS A 80 19.92 -14.73 12.56
C LYS A 80 18.79 -14.08 11.79
N TYR A 81 19.14 -13.46 10.67
CA TYR A 81 18.21 -12.82 9.74
C TYR A 81 18.08 -13.67 8.47
N GLU A 82 16.87 -14.03 8.09
CA GLU A 82 16.59 -14.81 6.88
C GLU A 82 15.54 -14.07 6.04
N VAL A 83 15.88 -13.76 4.78
CA VAL A 83 14.91 -13.24 3.82
C VAL A 83 14.14 -14.41 3.19
N VAL A 84 12.83 -14.44 3.39
CA VAL A 84 11.97 -15.45 2.77
C VAL A 84 11.25 -14.82 1.59
N LYS A 85 11.68 -15.19 0.39
CA LYS A 85 11.02 -14.76 -0.86
C LYS A 85 9.70 -15.50 -1.01
N LEU A 86 8.62 -14.75 -1.24
CA LEU A 86 7.32 -15.31 -1.55
C LEU A 86 7.28 -15.71 -3.03
N LYS A 87 6.60 -16.82 -3.31
CA LYS A 87 6.37 -17.26 -4.69
C LYS A 87 5.33 -16.32 -5.33
N SER A 88 5.79 -15.33 -6.08
CA SER A 88 4.97 -14.57 -7.02
C SER A 88 5.09 -15.18 -8.41
N SER A 89 4.10 -14.97 -9.29
CA SER A 89 4.25 -15.33 -10.70
C SER A 89 5.50 -14.67 -11.28
N GLU A 90 6.16 -15.34 -12.22
CA GLU A 90 7.36 -14.81 -12.87
C GLU A 90 7.11 -13.39 -13.41
N PHE A 91 8.16 -12.59 -13.41
CA PHE A 91 8.23 -11.13 -13.55
C PHE A 91 7.52 -10.53 -14.79
N GLU A 92 6.19 -10.57 -14.86
CA GLU A 92 5.44 -9.78 -15.83
C GLU A 92 5.02 -8.46 -15.20
N ILE A 93 5.77 -7.39 -15.52
CA ILE A 93 5.44 -6.01 -15.14
C ILE A 93 3.95 -5.71 -15.43
N MET A 94 3.44 -6.20 -16.57
CA MET A 94 2.04 -6.04 -16.95
C MET A 94 1.06 -6.71 -15.97
N ALA A 95 1.37 -7.92 -15.50
CA ALA A 95 0.55 -8.62 -14.52
C ALA A 95 0.53 -7.90 -13.15
N ARG A 96 1.62 -7.22 -12.79
CA ARG A 96 1.70 -6.43 -11.55
C ARG A 96 0.79 -5.20 -11.63
N TRP A 97 0.87 -4.45 -12.73
CA TRP A 97 0.02 -3.28 -12.94
C TRP A 97 -1.46 -3.65 -12.98
N THR A 98 -1.82 -4.74 -13.67
CA THR A 98 -3.22 -5.19 -13.71
C THR A 98 -3.71 -5.64 -12.34
N TYR A 99 -2.89 -6.37 -11.58
CA TYR A 99 -3.23 -6.76 -10.21
C TYR A 99 -3.39 -5.55 -9.28
N THR A 100 -2.46 -4.59 -9.32
CA THR A 100 -2.56 -3.33 -8.58
C THR A 100 -3.87 -2.61 -8.89
N VAL A 101 -4.15 -2.37 -10.16
CA VAL A 101 -5.37 -1.66 -10.59
C VAL A 101 -6.61 -2.40 -10.11
N TRP A 102 -6.63 -3.72 -10.26
CA TRP A 102 -7.73 -4.56 -9.79
C TRP A 102 -7.90 -4.50 -8.26
N LEU A 103 -6.81 -4.52 -7.50
CA LEU A 103 -6.82 -4.42 -6.05
C LEU A 103 -7.44 -3.09 -5.60
N TYR A 104 -7.09 -1.98 -6.24
CA TYR A 104 -7.69 -0.68 -5.94
C TYR A 104 -9.16 -0.60 -6.32
N ILE A 105 -9.56 -1.17 -7.47
CA ILE A 105 -10.97 -1.27 -7.86
C ILE A 105 -11.75 -2.08 -6.81
N TYR A 106 -11.25 -3.26 -6.45
CA TYR A 106 -11.85 -4.10 -5.43
C TYR A 106 -11.99 -3.37 -4.09
N ALA A 107 -10.89 -2.77 -3.59
CA ALA A 107 -10.88 -2.04 -2.33
C ALA A 107 -11.85 -0.86 -2.36
N PHE A 108 -11.98 -0.15 -3.49
CA PHE A 108 -12.97 0.90 -3.63
C PHE A 108 -14.40 0.38 -3.43
N PHE A 109 -14.77 -0.74 -4.06
CA PHE A 109 -16.10 -1.32 -3.90
C PHE A 109 -16.34 -1.90 -2.50
N ASP A 110 -15.32 -2.50 -1.89
CA ASP A 110 -15.40 -3.04 -0.53
C ASP A 110 -15.61 -1.92 0.52
N ILE A 111 -14.78 -0.87 0.46
CA ILE A 111 -14.84 0.27 1.39
C ILE A 111 -16.09 1.13 1.14
N ASN A 112 -16.48 1.34 -0.12
CA ASN A 112 -17.56 2.26 -0.49
C ASN A 112 -18.89 1.55 -0.78
N GLY A 113 -18.99 0.23 -0.57
CA GLY A 113 -20.17 -0.56 -0.98
C GLY A 113 -21.48 0.00 -0.46
N ILE A 114 -21.52 0.39 0.83
CA ILE A 114 -22.73 0.99 1.43
C ILE A 114 -23.10 2.33 0.81
N TYR A 115 -22.11 3.20 0.53
CA TYR A 115 -22.33 4.50 -0.10
C TYR A 115 -22.81 4.33 -1.54
N LEU A 116 -22.29 3.34 -2.26
CA LEU A 116 -22.74 2.99 -3.60
C LEU A 116 -24.20 2.52 -3.59
N ILE A 117 -24.59 1.65 -2.65
CA ILE A 117 -25.99 1.20 -2.48
C ILE A 117 -26.90 2.39 -2.19
N ILE A 118 -26.50 3.27 -1.28
CA ILE A 118 -27.27 4.47 -0.93
C ILE A 118 -27.41 5.38 -2.17
N ALA A 119 -26.30 5.69 -2.86
CA ALA A 119 -26.31 6.53 -4.04
C ALA A 119 -27.20 5.96 -5.16
N LEU A 120 -27.09 4.66 -5.44
CA LEU A 120 -27.95 3.97 -6.40
C LEU A 120 -29.43 4.02 -5.99
N SER A 121 -29.72 3.85 -4.71
CA SER A 121 -31.09 3.95 -4.18
C SER A 121 -31.68 5.35 -4.40
N TRP A 122 -30.89 6.41 -4.18
CA TRP A 122 -31.29 7.80 -4.45
C TRP A 122 -31.53 8.06 -5.95
N ILE A 123 -30.68 7.52 -6.83
CA ILE A 123 -30.84 7.64 -8.28
C ILE A 123 -32.15 6.95 -8.73
N CYS A 124 -32.40 5.73 -8.26
CA CYS A 124 -33.63 5.00 -8.57
C CYS A 124 -34.87 5.71 -8.04
N LEU A 125 -34.83 6.24 -6.82
CA LEU A 125 -35.92 7.02 -6.24
C LEU A 125 -36.19 8.29 -7.05
N GLY A 126 -35.14 9.03 -7.41
CA GLY A 126 -35.24 10.22 -8.26
C GLY A 126 -35.85 9.90 -9.62
N TYR A 127 -35.39 8.83 -10.27
CA TYR A 127 -35.96 8.35 -11.53
C TYR A 127 -37.46 8.01 -11.40
N TYR A 128 -37.84 7.27 -10.35
CA TYR A 128 -39.22 6.91 -10.08
C TYR A 128 -40.11 8.15 -9.89
N ILE A 129 -39.66 9.15 -9.12
CA ILE A 129 -40.40 10.38 -8.88
C ILE A 129 -40.59 11.17 -10.19
N ILE A 130 -39.51 11.34 -10.97
CA ILE A 130 -39.53 12.17 -12.18
C ILE A 130 -40.38 11.53 -13.28
N PHE A 131 -40.25 10.23 -13.52
CA PHE A 131 -40.82 9.59 -14.71
C PHE A 131 -42.10 8.79 -14.46
N ILE A 132 -42.25 8.19 -13.28
CA ILE A 132 -43.37 7.28 -12.99
C ILE A 132 -44.43 8.01 -12.16
N SER A 133 -44.05 8.59 -11.03
CA SER A 133 -44.97 9.30 -10.15
C SER A 133 -45.64 10.50 -10.84
N LYS A 134 -44.86 11.32 -11.57
CA LYS A 134 -45.44 12.43 -12.37
C LYS A 134 -46.49 11.96 -13.38
N LYS A 135 -46.24 10.86 -14.11
CA LYS A 135 -47.21 10.33 -15.09
C LYS A 135 -48.48 9.82 -14.40
N TRP A 136 -48.34 9.11 -13.28
CA TRP A 136 -49.47 8.60 -12.49
C TRP A 136 -50.30 9.74 -11.87
N LEU A 137 -49.65 10.77 -11.31
CA LEU A 137 -50.31 11.98 -10.78
C LEU A 137 -51.09 12.73 -11.87
N ILE A 138 -50.48 12.97 -13.04
CA ILE A 138 -51.14 13.65 -14.17
C ILE A 138 -52.33 12.83 -14.68
N TRP A 139 -52.19 11.51 -14.77
CA TRP A 139 -53.28 10.62 -15.20
C TRP A 139 -54.46 10.62 -14.21
N ASN A 140 -54.20 10.53 -12.90
CA ASN A 140 -55.26 10.56 -11.88
C ASN A 140 -55.97 11.92 -11.79
N VAL A 141 -55.26 13.04 -11.98
CA VAL A 141 -55.88 14.36 -12.04
C VAL A 141 -56.78 14.51 -13.27
N ARG A 142 -56.39 13.98 -14.43
CA ARG A 142 -57.23 14.00 -15.64
C ARG A 142 -58.46 13.08 -15.55
N LYS A 143 -58.40 12.02 -14.75
CA LYS A 143 -59.52 11.09 -14.55
C LYS A 143 -60.58 11.58 -13.55
N LYS A 144 -60.23 12.58 -12.72
CA LYS A 144 -61.14 13.22 -11.73
C LYS A 144 -61.80 14.50 -12.25
N LYS A 145 -61.45 14.98 -13.45
CA LYS A 145 -62.20 16.01 -14.19
C LYS A 145 -63.10 15.33 -15.21
#